data_AF-A0A0H5PWQ1-F1
#
_entry.id   AF-A0A0H5PWQ1-F1
#
_cell.length_a   1.000
_cell.length_b   1.000
_cell.length_c   1.000
_cell.angle_alpha   90.00
_cell.angle_beta   90.00
_cell.angle_gamma   90.00
#
_symmetry.space_group_name_H-M   'P 1'
#
loop_
_entity.id
_entity.type
_entity.pdbx_description
1 polymer ?
#
loop_
_entity_poly.entity_id
_entity_poly.type
_entity_poly.pdbx_seq_one_letter_code
_entity_poly.pdbx_strand_id
1 'polypeptide(L)' 'MKNINIKIEDDRHSDLVYITSYYSKITGVRLSQAQALQRLLFETANKFRKEEKSDKE' A
#
# COMPACT_ATOMS: atom_id res chain seq x y z
N MET A 1 -5.87 16.54 -29.49
CA MET A 1 -6.16 15.88 -28.19
C MET A 1 -4.84 15.66 -27.48
N LYS A 2 -4.56 16.39 -26.40
CA LYS A 2 -3.31 16.21 -25.64
C LYS A 2 -3.45 14.92 -24.81
N ASN A 3 -2.55 13.96 -25.01
CA ASN A 3 -2.51 12.71 -24.24
C ASN A 3 -2.32 13.02 -22.74
N ILE A 4 -3.36 12.84 -21.94
CA ILE A 4 -3.34 12.97 -20.47
C ILE A 4 -2.95 11.61 -19.86
N ASN A 5 -1.94 10.92 -20.40
CA ASN A 5 -1.73 9.50 -20.10
C ASN A 5 -0.38 9.17 -19.46
N ILE A 6 0.31 10.13 -18.83
CA ILE A 6 1.69 9.93 -18.35
C ILE A 6 1.93 10.58 -16.99
N LYS A 7 1.01 10.43 -16.03
CA LYS A 7 1.28 10.88 -14.63
C LYS A 7 0.86 9.88 -13.56
N ILE A 8 -0.20 9.12 -13.80
CA ILE A 8 -0.73 8.16 -12.81
C ILE A 8 0.20 6.95 -12.63
N GLU A 9 0.96 6.54 -13.65
CA GLU A 9 1.86 5.38 -13.55
C GLU A 9 3.13 5.67 -12.76
N ASP A 10 3.75 6.83 -12.97
CA ASP A 10 4.96 7.23 -12.25
C ASP A 10 4.68 7.45 -10.75
N ASP A 11 3.53 8.06 -10.43
CA ASP A 11 3.10 8.29 -9.05
C ASP A 11 2.91 6.94 -8.32
N ARG A 12 2.24 5.96 -8.93
CA ARG A 12 2.05 4.61 -8.36
C ARG A 12 3.35 3.86 -8.13
N HIS A 13 4.35 4.05 -8.99
CA HIS A 13 5.67 3.44 -8.79
C HIS A 13 6.38 4.05 -7.58
N SER A 14 6.33 5.37 -7.44
CA SER A 14 6.92 6.08 -6.31
C SER A 14 6.29 5.69 -4.96
N ASP A 15 4.97 5.52 -4.93
CA ASP A 15 4.23 5.05 -3.77
C ASP A 15 4.64 3.63 -3.36
N LEU A 16 4.77 2.72 -4.35
CA LEU A 16 5.15 1.34 -4.07
C LEU A 16 6.59 1.24 -3.52
N VAL A 17 7.50 2.07 -4.01
CA VAL A 17 8.86 2.20 -3.44
C VAL A 17 8.78 2.70 -2.00
N TYR A 18 8.01 3.76 -1.74
CA TYR A 18 7.82 4.29 -0.40
C TYR A 18 7.27 3.24 0.58
N ILE A 19 6.19 2.55 0.20
CA ILE A 19 5.57 1.48 0.99
C ILE A 19 6.58 0.36 1.28
N THR A 20 7.37 -0.02 0.29
CA THR A 20 8.39 -1.07 0.44
C THR A 20 9.49 -0.64 1.42
N SER A 21 9.98 0.59 1.32
CA SER A 21 10.96 1.15 2.24
C SER A 21 10.42 1.26 3.66
N TYR A 22 9.16 1.71 3.81
CA TYR A 22 8.49 1.78 5.10
C TYR A 22 8.44 0.41 5.77
N TYR A 23 7.88 -0.60 5.09
CA TYR A 23 7.76 -1.92 5.68
C TYR A 23 9.11 -2.60 5.91
N SER A 24 10.09 -2.39 5.04
CA SER A 24 11.44 -2.91 5.26
C SER A 24 12.11 -2.31 6.50
N LYS A 25 11.88 -1.01 6.75
CA LYS A 25 12.43 -0.33 7.93
C LYS A 25 11.81 -0.85 9.22
N ILE A 26 10.49 -1.04 9.27
CA ILE A 26 9.82 -1.48 10.51
C ILE A 26 10.08 -2.96 10.83
N THR A 27 10.30 -3.80 9.82
CA THR A 27 10.58 -5.23 10.03
C THR A 27 12.05 -5.53 10.25
N GLY A 28 12.95 -4.59 9.90
CA GLY A 28 14.39 -4.82 9.89
C GLY A 28 14.87 -5.76 8.78
N VAL A 29 14.00 -6.11 7.83
CA VAL A 29 14.31 -7.02 6.72
C VAL A 29 13.95 -6.35 5.41
N ARG A 30 14.83 -6.44 4.41
CA ARG A 30 14.54 -5.94 3.06
C ARG A 30 13.41 -6.75 2.43
N LEU A 31 12.28 -6.11 2.17
CA LEU A 31 11.14 -6.71 1.50
C LEU A 31 11.18 -6.45 -0.01
N SER A 32 10.60 -7.37 -0.78
CA SER A 32 10.22 -7.09 -2.16
C SER A 32 8.97 -6.21 -2.21
N GLN A 33 8.76 -5.53 -3.33
CA GLN A 33 7.53 -4.74 -3.54
C GLN A 33 6.26 -5.58 -3.42
N ALA A 34 6.29 -6.82 -3.90
CA ALA A 34 5.16 -7.74 -3.79
C ALA A 34 4.85 -8.09 -2.32
N GLN A 35 5.87 -8.36 -1.50
CA GLN A 35 5.70 -8.66 -0.07
C GLN A 35 5.16 -7.44 0.70
N ALA A 36 5.68 -6.25 0.39
CA ALA A 36 5.22 -5.01 1.00
C ALA A 36 3.75 -4.71 0.64
N LEU A 37 3.37 -4.91 -0.63
CA LEU A 37 1.99 -4.74 -1.08
C LEU A 37 1.04 -5.75 -0.44
N GLN A 38 1.44 -7.03 -0.37
CA GLN A 38 0.65 -8.07 0.30
C GLN A 38 0.38 -7.72 1.76
N ARG A 39 1.39 -7.18 2.45
CA ARG A 39 1.26 -6.73 3.84
C ARG A 39 0.32 -5.53 3.96
N LEU A 40 0.46 -4.53 3.10
CA LEU A 40 -0.42 -3.37 3.07
C LEU A 40 -1.89 -3.77 2.87
N LEU A 41 -2.15 -4.66 1.92
CA LEU A 41 -3.51 -5.16 1.64
C LEU A 41 -4.11 -5.87 2.85
N PHE A 42 -3.33 -6.72 3.52
CA PHE A 42 -3.78 -7.43 4.70
C PHE A 42 -4.09 -6.49 5.88
N GLU A 43 -3.19 -5.55 6.17
CA GLU A 43 -3.38 -4.58 7.25
C GLU A 43 -4.58 -3.67 6.99
N THR A 44 -4.75 -3.22 5.74
CA THR A 44 -5.87 -2.39 5.30
C THR A 44 -7.20 -3.16 5.39
N ALA A 45 -7.26 -4.40 4.92
CA ALA A 45 -8.45 -5.23 5.02
C ALA A 45 -8.87 -5.46 6.49
N ASN A 46 -7.90 -5.63 7.39
CA ASN A 46 -8.18 -5.75 8.83
C ASN A 46 -8.71 -4.45 9.43
N LYS A 47 -8.24 -3.30 8.97
CA LYS A 47 -8.79 -1.99 9.39
C LYS A 47 -10.26 -1.88 9.02
N PHE A 48 -10.61 -2.17 7.76
CA PHE A 48 -12.01 -2.14 7.32
C PHE A 48 -12.91 -3.11 8.09
N ARG A 49 -12.45 -4.35 8.34
CA ARG A 49 -13.20 -5.32 9.15
C ARG A 49 -13.45 -4.85 10.59
N LYS A 50 -12.58 -4.02 11.16
CA LYS A 50 -12.76 -3.46 12.50
C LYS A 50 -13.76 -2.30 12.46
N GLU A 51 -13.63 -1.41 11.49
CA GLU A 51 -14.56 -0.30 11.26
C GLU A 51 -15.99 -0.82 11.06
N GLU A 52 -16.19 -1.83 10.19
CA GLU A 52 -17.50 -2.47 9.97
C GLU A 52 -18.09 -3.15 11.22
N LYS A 53 -17.27 -3.51 12.21
CA LYS A 53 -17.74 -4.11 13.47
C LYS A 53 -18.11 -3.04 14.49
N SER A 54 -17.35 -1.95 14.57
CA SER A 54 -17.65 -0.83 15.45
C SER A 54 -18.92 -0.08 15.06
N ASP A 55 -19.30 -0.06 13.78
CA ASP A 55 -20.56 0.55 13.33
C ASP A 55 -21.82 -0.29 13.66
N LYS A 56 -21.64 -1.50 14.21
CA LYS A 56 -22.73 -2.44 14.54
C LYS A 56 -22.97 -2.61 16.05
N GLU A 57 -22.19 -1.95 16.89
CA GLU A 57 -22.31 -1.92 18.36
C GLU A 57 -22.90 -0.58 18.83
#